data_AF-A0A443S4B2-F1
#
_entry.id   AF-A0A443S4B2-F1
#
_cell.length_a   1.000
_cell.length_b   1.000
_cell.length_c   1.000
_cell.angle_alpha   90.00
_cell.angle_beta   90.00
_cell.angle_gamma   90.00
#
_symmetry.space_group_name_H-M   'P 1'
#
loop_
_entity.id
_entity.type
_entity.pdbx_description
1 polymer ?
#
loop_
_entity_poly.entity_id
_entity_poly.type
_entity_poly.pdbx_seq_one_letter_code
_entity_poly.pdbx_strand_id
1 'polypeptide(L)'
;MNTTQIDCFLKNESLFEGTYPCDAVPISLVAPFIIIINTAGKKHPGEHWVSLYVKENRKGIYFDSYGLPPLVPHISATILYYCKSCKYNAITLQTTDKMSFTCGHYCVLFSMYMNQKIPFKNFIYLFSKNTFLNDYIVSKIVNDNIIC
;
A
#
# COMPACT_ATOMS: atom_id res chain seq x y z
N MET A 1 -7.08 -5.25 8.53
CA MET A 1 -6.68 -4.06 9.31
C MET A 1 -7.65 -2.92 9.04
N ASN A 2 -7.83 -2.02 10.01
CA ASN A 2 -8.53 -0.75 9.83
C ASN A 2 -7.55 0.44 9.72
N THR A 3 -8.07 1.64 9.39
CA THR A 3 -7.29 2.88 9.26
C THR A 3 -6.42 3.16 10.49
N THR A 4 -7.01 3.10 11.69
CA THR A 4 -6.31 3.40 12.96
C THR A 4 -5.14 2.46 13.20
N GLN A 5 -5.30 1.17 12.89
CA GLN A 5 -4.22 0.20 12.98
C GLN A 5 -3.09 0.57 12.02
N ILE A 6 -3.41 0.78 10.74
CA ILE A 6 -2.43 1.12 9.70
C ILE A 6 -1.65 2.38 10.06
N ASP A 7 -2.35 3.45 10.45
CA ASP A 7 -1.71 4.71 10.85
C ASP A 7 -0.79 4.51 12.05
N CYS A 8 -1.20 3.68 13.00
CA CYS A 8 -0.38 3.39 14.16
C CYS A 8 0.89 2.61 13.78
N PHE A 9 0.80 1.62 12.90
CA PHE A 9 1.96 0.86 12.41
C PHE A 9 2.98 1.75 11.67
N LEU A 10 2.53 2.80 10.99
CA LEU A 10 3.36 3.64 10.14
C LEU A 10 3.67 5.03 10.71
N LYS A 11 3.21 5.35 11.92
CA LYS A 11 3.34 6.69 12.54
C LYS A 11 4.77 7.24 12.63
N ASN A 12 5.77 6.36 12.64
CA ASN A 12 7.19 6.73 12.73
C ASN A 12 7.91 6.68 11.38
N GLU A 13 7.24 6.27 10.30
CA GLU A 13 7.80 6.27 8.96
C GLU A 13 7.75 7.70 8.39
N SER A 14 8.92 8.33 8.21
CA SER A 14 9.01 9.77 7.89
C SER A 14 8.40 10.18 6.55
N LEU A 15 8.22 9.25 5.60
CA LEU A 15 7.53 9.52 4.33
C LEU A 15 6.02 9.26 4.41
N PHE A 16 5.51 8.69 5.50
CA PHE A 16 4.10 8.32 5.59
C PHE A 16 3.23 9.54 5.89
N GLU A 17 2.34 9.87 4.96
CA GLU A 17 1.44 11.02 5.02
C GLU A 17 0.01 10.65 5.38
N GLY A 18 -0.25 9.39 5.75
CA GLY A 18 -1.54 8.94 6.27
C GLY A 18 -2.31 7.96 5.38
N THR A 19 -3.47 7.55 5.90
CA THR A 19 -4.39 6.61 5.27
C THR A 19 -5.70 7.31 4.88
N TYR A 20 -6.11 7.18 3.62
CA TYR A 20 -7.24 7.92 3.04
C TYR A 20 -8.22 7.00 2.31
N PRO A 21 -9.52 7.28 2.29
CA PRO A 21 -10.41 6.68 1.30
C PRO A 21 -10.10 7.24 -0.10
N CYS A 22 -10.42 6.49 -1.16
CA CYS A 22 -10.02 6.85 -2.52
C CYS A 22 -10.52 8.23 -2.98
N ASP A 23 -11.67 8.68 -2.47
CA ASP A 23 -12.33 9.94 -2.80
C ASP A 23 -11.92 11.11 -1.89
N ALA A 24 -10.99 10.92 -0.95
CA ALA A 24 -10.54 11.95 -0.02
C ALA A 24 -9.02 12.03 0.15
N VAL A 25 -8.25 11.60 -0.86
CA VAL A 25 -6.81 11.87 -0.88
C VAL A 25 -6.58 13.38 -1.03
N PRO A 26 -5.79 14.02 -0.14
CA PRO A 26 -5.53 15.46 -0.23
C PRO A 26 -4.77 15.81 -1.51
N ILE A 27 -4.89 17.06 -1.97
CA ILE A 27 -4.18 17.58 -3.17
C ILE A 27 -2.90 18.36 -2.82
N SER A 28 -2.58 18.49 -1.53
CA SER A 28 -1.51 19.32 -0.98
C SER A 28 -0.26 18.54 -0.56
N LEU A 29 -0.15 17.26 -0.90
CA LEU A 29 1.02 16.45 -0.54
C LEU A 29 2.24 16.86 -1.35
N VAL A 30 3.41 16.84 -0.72
CA VAL A 30 4.69 17.19 -1.34
C VAL A 30 5.56 15.93 -1.42
N ALA A 31 6.02 15.58 -2.62
CA ALA A 31 6.91 14.44 -2.79
C ALA A 31 8.27 14.69 -2.09
N PRO A 32 8.90 13.66 -1.49
CA PRO A 32 8.51 12.27 -1.52
C PRO A 32 7.52 11.91 -0.41
N PHE A 33 6.52 11.08 -0.72
CA PHE A 33 5.54 10.63 0.26
C PHE A 33 5.03 9.23 -0.03
N ILE A 34 4.48 8.60 1.00
CA ILE A 34 3.78 7.32 0.98
C ILE A 34 2.40 7.55 1.59
N ILE A 35 1.36 7.10 0.89
CA ILE A 35 0.00 7.05 1.43
C ILE A 35 -0.58 5.65 1.25
N ILE A 36 -1.49 5.29 2.15
CA ILE A 36 -2.34 4.12 1.99
C ILE A 36 -3.73 4.58 1.60
N ILE A 37 -4.32 3.91 0.62
CA ILE A 37 -5.61 4.28 0.04
C ILE A 37 -6.57 3.11 0.23
N ASN A 38 -7.74 3.36 0.82
CA ASN A 38 -8.85 2.43 0.74
C ASN A 38 -9.50 2.54 -0.63
N THR A 39 -9.79 1.43 -1.29
CA THR A 39 -10.50 1.44 -2.59
C THR A 39 -11.94 1.93 -2.48
N ALA A 40 -12.55 1.80 -1.30
CA ALA A 40 -13.87 2.34 -1.02
C ALA A 40 -13.81 3.83 -0.70
N GLY A 41 -14.85 4.56 -1.13
CA GLY A 41 -15.03 5.97 -0.78
C GLY A 41 -15.46 6.14 0.68
N LYS A 42 -15.36 7.37 1.19
CA LYS A 42 -15.62 7.71 2.61
C LYS A 42 -16.99 7.26 3.15
N LYS A 43 -18.00 7.17 2.27
CA LYS A 43 -19.38 6.79 2.63
C LYS A 43 -19.64 5.28 2.62
N HIS A 44 -18.65 4.48 2.23
CA HIS A 44 -18.77 3.04 2.12
C HIS A 44 -17.88 2.34 3.15
N PRO A 45 -18.29 1.19 3.70
CA PRO A 45 -17.39 0.38 4.49
C PRO A 45 -16.16 0.01 3.65
N GLY A 46 -14.97 0.10 4.23
CA GLY A 46 -13.70 -0.16 3.54
C GLY A 46 -13.63 -1.56 2.95
N GLU A 47 -13.07 -1.69 1.75
CA GLU A 47 -13.04 -2.97 1.01
C GLU A 47 -11.62 -3.52 0.88
N HIS A 48 -10.72 -2.72 0.32
CA HIS A 48 -9.36 -3.16 -0.01
C HIS A 48 -8.36 -2.02 0.23
N TRP A 49 -7.12 -2.38 0.61
CA TRP A 49 -6.05 -1.44 0.89
C TRP A 49 -4.97 -1.54 -0.18
N VAL A 50 -4.54 -0.39 -0.68
CA VAL A 50 -3.44 -0.25 -1.65
C VAL A 50 -2.50 0.86 -1.21
N SER A 51 -1.25 0.84 -1.68
CA SER A 51 -0.25 1.85 -1.31
C SER A 51 0.21 2.64 -2.53
N LEU A 52 0.46 3.93 -2.34
CA LEU A 52 1.10 4.78 -3.34
C LEU A 52 2.34 5.41 -2.74
N TYR A 53 3.50 5.10 -3.31
CA TYR A 53 4.76 5.79 -3.02
C TYR A 53 5.11 6.72 -4.18
N VAL A 54 5.25 8.01 -3.90
CA VAL A 54 5.69 9.03 -4.87
C VAL A 54 7.09 9.49 -4.49
N LYS A 55 8.05 9.30 -5.41
CA LYS A 55 9.43 9.74 -5.21
C LYS A 55 9.60 11.22 -5.48
N GLU A 56 10.70 11.80 -5.01
CA GLU A 56 11.14 13.19 -5.27
C GLU A 56 10.96 13.62 -6.74
N ASN A 57 11.38 12.78 -7.68
CA ASN A 57 11.29 13.05 -9.11
C ASN A 57 9.89 12.79 -9.72
N ARG A 58 8.87 12.61 -8.89
CA ARG A 58 7.49 12.24 -9.23
C ARG A 58 7.37 10.93 -10.01
N LYS A 59 8.31 9.99 -9.86
CA LYS A 59 8.12 8.59 -10.28
C LYS A 59 7.37 7.85 -9.17
N GLY A 60 6.18 7.37 -9.47
CA GLY A 60 5.31 6.65 -8.56
C GLY A 60 5.51 5.14 -8.58
N ILE A 61 5.17 4.50 -7.46
CA ILE A 61 4.94 3.07 -7.35
C ILE A 61 3.57 2.90 -6.67
N TYR A 62 2.61 2.39 -7.44
CA TYR A 62 1.35 1.89 -6.94
C TYR A 62 1.53 0.41 -6.57
N PHE A 63 1.08 0.03 -5.40
CA PHE A 63 1.19 -1.34 -4.92
C PHE A 63 -0.18 -1.87 -4.51
N ASP A 64 -0.51 -3.02 -5.08
CA ASP A 64 -1.72 -3.79 -4.78
C ASP A 64 -1.31 -5.23 -4.55
N SER A 65 -1.59 -5.80 -3.37
CA SER A 65 -1.20 -7.17 -3.04
C SER A 65 -1.79 -8.24 -3.98
N TYR A 66 -2.87 -7.93 -4.70
CA TYR A 66 -3.44 -8.80 -5.74
C TYR A 66 -2.75 -8.67 -7.10
N GLY A 67 -1.87 -7.68 -7.29
CA GLY A 67 -1.15 -7.46 -8.54
C GLY A 67 -1.98 -6.78 -9.62
N LEU A 68 -3.06 -6.11 -9.23
CA LEU A 68 -3.96 -5.42 -10.14
C LEU A 68 -3.45 -4.01 -10.45
N PRO A 69 -3.73 -3.47 -11.65
CA PRO A 69 -3.53 -2.05 -11.93
C PRO A 69 -4.52 -1.19 -11.11
N PRO A 70 -4.37 0.15 -11.06
CA PRO A 70 -5.27 1.05 -10.33
C PRO A 70 -6.65 1.17 -10.99
N LEU A 71 -7.51 0.17 -10.79
CA LEU A 71 -8.83 0.05 -11.42
C LEU A 71 -9.85 1.09 -10.94
N VAL A 72 -9.67 1.64 -9.73
CA VAL A 72 -10.57 2.65 -9.16
C VAL A 72 -10.30 4.02 -9.79
N PRO A 73 -11.29 4.69 -10.41
CA PRO A 73 -11.09 5.97 -11.09
C PRO A 73 -10.44 7.05 -10.22
N HIS A 74 -10.84 7.17 -8.96
CA HIS A 74 -10.25 8.15 -8.02
C HIS A 74 -8.76 7.88 -7.74
N ILE A 75 -8.36 6.61 -7.64
CA ILE A 75 -6.96 6.23 -7.46
C ILE A 75 -6.17 6.53 -8.73
N SER A 76 -6.71 6.19 -9.90
CA SER A 76 -6.12 6.57 -11.19
C SER A 76 -5.92 8.09 -11.31
N ALA A 77 -6.92 8.89 -10.93
CA ALA A 77 -6.82 10.35 -10.92
C ALA A 77 -5.75 10.86 -9.94
N THR A 78 -5.66 10.27 -8.75
CA THR A 78 -4.62 10.57 -7.76
C THR A 78 -3.21 10.29 -8.32
N ILE A 79 -3.02 9.15 -8.98
CA ILE A 79 -1.76 8.80 -9.62
C ILE A 79 -1.40 9.79 -10.72
N LEU A 80 -2.36 10.15 -11.60
CA LEU A 80 -2.13 11.13 -12.67
C LEU A 80 -1.78 12.52 -12.14
N TYR A 81 -2.37 12.92 -11.01
CA TYR A 81 -2.09 14.20 -10.38
C TYR A 81 -0.67 14.26 -9.80
N TYR A 82 -0.26 13.24 -9.05
CA TYR A 82 1.02 13.26 -8.32
C TYR A 82 2.22 12.74 -9.12
N CYS A 83 2.00 11.84 -10.08
CA CYS A 83 3.08 11.10 -10.73
C CYS A 83 3.28 11.53 -12.19
N LYS A 84 4.54 11.75 -12.59
CA LYS A 84 4.93 11.86 -14.02
C LYS A 84 4.86 10.51 -14.72
N SER A 85 5.14 9.44 -14.00
CA SER A 85 4.97 8.06 -14.42
C SER A 85 4.80 7.19 -13.18
N CYS A 86 4.04 6.10 -13.28
CA CYS A 86 3.77 5.22 -12.16
C CYS A 86 3.92 3.77 -12.59
N LYS A 87 4.63 2.98 -11.78
CA LYS A 87 4.73 1.53 -11.94
C LYS A 87 3.79 0.83 -10.97
N TYR A 88 3.41 -0.39 -11.28
CA TYR A 88 2.73 -1.28 -10.34
C TYR A 88 3.30 -2.69 -10.38
N ASN A 89 3.03 -3.50 -9.36
CA ASN A 89 3.30 -4.93 -9.42
C ASN A 89 2.22 -5.63 -10.25
N ALA A 90 2.63 -6.36 -11.28
CA ALA A 90 1.75 -7.20 -12.08
C ALA A 90 1.82 -8.69 -11.65
N ILE A 91 1.97 -8.92 -10.35
CA ILE A 91 2.03 -10.26 -9.75
C ILE A 91 1.16 -10.30 -8.49
N THR A 92 0.40 -11.37 -8.34
CA THR A 92 -0.44 -11.64 -7.18
C THR A 92 0.42 -12.20 -6.05
N LEU A 93 0.47 -11.47 -4.93
CA LEU A 93 1.27 -11.83 -3.76
C LEU A 93 0.42 -12.38 -2.61
N GLN A 94 -0.80 -11.85 -2.49
CA GLN A 94 -1.79 -12.27 -1.51
C GLN A 94 -2.72 -13.33 -2.10
N THR A 95 -3.21 -14.24 -1.25
CA THR A 95 -4.21 -15.23 -1.69
C THR A 95 -5.54 -14.54 -2.08
N THR A 96 -6.22 -15.07 -3.10
CA THR A 96 -7.54 -14.56 -3.55
C THR A 96 -8.70 -15.21 -2.79
N ASP A 97 -8.41 -15.96 -1.73
CA ASP A 97 -9.42 -16.45 -0.80
C ASP A 97 -10.17 -15.27 -0.18
N LYS A 98 -11.50 -15.33 -0.20
CA LYS A 98 -12.39 -14.29 0.34
C LYS A 98 -12.22 -14.07 1.84
N MET A 99 -11.58 -15.02 2.55
CA MET A 99 -11.30 -14.93 3.97
C MET A 99 -9.94 -14.28 4.29
N SER A 100 -9.14 -13.93 3.27
CA SER A 100 -7.88 -13.23 3.49
C SER A 100 -8.12 -11.73 3.68
N PHE A 101 -7.73 -11.22 4.86
CA PHE A 101 -7.82 -9.80 5.23
C PHE A 101 -6.42 -9.16 5.40
N THR A 102 -5.43 -9.65 4.66
CA THR A 102 -4.00 -9.32 4.84
C THR A 102 -3.51 -8.15 3.97
N CYS A 103 -4.32 -7.62 3.06
CA CYS A 103 -3.93 -6.50 2.17
C CYS A 103 -3.38 -5.28 2.91
N GLY A 104 -3.94 -4.97 4.09
CA GLY A 104 -3.42 -3.93 4.97
C GLY A 104 -2.01 -4.22 5.50
N HIS A 105 -1.74 -5.47 5.93
CA HIS A 105 -0.40 -5.90 6.37
C HIS A 105 0.62 -5.78 5.22
N TYR A 106 0.23 -6.15 4.00
CA TYR A 106 1.09 -5.96 2.83
C TYR A 106 1.38 -4.47 2.56
N CYS A 107 0.39 -3.60 2.69
CA CYS A 107 0.59 -2.15 2.54
C CYS A 107 1.54 -1.56 3.59
N VAL A 108 1.40 -2.00 4.85
CA VAL A 108 2.31 -1.61 5.94
C VAL A 108 3.74 -2.05 5.60
N LEU A 109 3.95 -3.32 5.26
CA LEU A 109 5.27 -3.85 4.95
C LEU A 109 5.89 -3.16 3.73
N PHE A 110 5.11 -2.96 2.66
CA PHE A 110 5.55 -2.21 1.48
C PHE A 110 6.00 -0.79 1.86
N SER A 111 5.20 -0.08 2.65
CA SER A 111 5.47 1.30 3.05
C SER A 111 6.77 1.43 3.82
N MET A 112 7.03 0.52 4.79
CA MET A 112 8.29 0.46 5.54
C MET A 112 9.51 0.27 4.63
N TYR A 113 9.40 -0.66 3.67
CA TYR A 113 10.50 -0.91 2.71
C TYR A 113 10.76 0.31 1.80
N MET A 114 9.70 0.98 1.35
CA MET A 114 9.83 2.16 0.50
C MET A 114 10.36 3.36 1.29
N ASN A 115 9.98 3.51 2.56
CA ASN A 115 10.50 4.52 3.48
C ASN A 115 12.01 4.38 3.66
N GLN A 116 12.49 3.14 3.78
CA GLN A 116 13.92 2.80 3.81
C GLN A 116 14.61 2.88 2.44
N LYS A 117 13.92 3.35 1.40
CA LYS A 117 14.42 3.47 0.02
C LYS A 117 14.92 2.15 -0.57
N ILE A 118 14.42 1.01 -0.07
CA ILE A 118 14.73 -0.31 -0.62
C ILE A 118 14.12 -0.39 -2.04
N PRO A 119 14.86 -0.88 -3.05
CA PRO A 119 14.31 -1.00 -4.40
C PRO A 119 13.04 -1.84 -4.43
N PHE A 120 11.99 -1.36 -5.11
CA PHE A 120 10.71 -2.06 -5.25
C PHE A 120 10.86 -3.51 -5.73
N LYS A 121 11.79 -3.74 -6.67
CA LYS A 121 12.11 -5.08 -7.18
C LYS A 121 12.57 -6.03 -6.06
N ASN A 122 13.35 -5.53 -5.10
CA ASN A 122 13.84 -6.31 -3.97
C ASN A 122 12.71 -6.65 -3.01
N PHE A 123 11.79 -5.71 -2.76
CA PHE A 123 10.58 -5.98 -1.99
C PHE A 123 9.75 -7.10 -2.64
N ILE A 124 9.55 -7.03 -3.96
CA ILE A 124 8.85 -8.07 -4.72
C ILE A 124 9.52 -9.46 -4.59
N TYR A 125 10.86 -9.51 -4.56
CA TYR A 125 11.59 -10.77 -4.44
C TYR A 125 11.55 -11.42 -3.06
N LEU A 126 10.98 -10.77 -2.05
CA LEU A 126 10.73 -11.41 -0.75
C LEU A 126 9.66 -12.49 -0.84
N PHE A 127 8.79 -12.41 -1.85
CA PHE A 127 7.59 -13.23 -1.93
C PHE A 127 7.79 -14.42 -2.86
N SER A 128 7.16 -15.54 -2.47
CA SER A 128 7.11 -16.76 -3.26
C SER A 128 5.86 -16.79 -4.15
N LYS A 129 5.73 -17.81 -5.00
CA LYS A 129 4.47 -18.11 -5.70
C LYS A 129 3.38 -18.70 -4.78
N ASN A 130 3.74 -19.13 -3.57
CA ASN A 130 2.79 -19.67 -2.60
C ASN A 130 2.17 -18.51 -1.82
N THR A 131 1.01 -18.06 -2.28
CA THR A 131 0.30 -16.91 -1.70
C THR A 131 -0.15 -17.16 -0.26
N PHE A 132 -0.57 -18.37 0.10
CA PHE A 132 -0.92 -18.71 1.49
C PHE A 132 0.28 -18.59 2.44
N LEU A 133 1.46 -19.05 2.00
CA LEU A 133 2.68 -18.89 2.79
C LEU A 133 3.07 -17.41 2.92
N ASN A 134 2.94 -16.63 1.84
CA ASN A 134 3.19 -15.20 1.87
C ASN A 134 2.27 -14.50 2.88
N ASP A 135 0.96 -14.77 2.85
CA ASP A 135 -0.03 -14.24 3.77
C ASP A 135 0.33 -14.52 5.24
N TYR A 136 0.72 -15.77 5.53
CA TYR A 136 1.16 -16.18 6.86
C TYR A 136 2.39 -15.40 7.31
N ILE A 137 3.43 -15.32 6.47
CA ILE A 137 4.70 -14.64 6.79
C ILE A 137 4.46 -13.15 7.00
N VAL A 138 3.70 -12.49 6.12
CA VAL A 138 3.41 -11.05 6.20
C VAL A 138 2.62 -10.71 7.46
N SER A 139 1.59 -11.50 7.75
CA SER A 139 0.80 -11.34 8.98
C SER A 139 1.67 -11.48 10.21
N LYS A 140 2.53 -12.51 10.23
CA LYS A 140 3.47 -12.74 11.34
C LYS A 140 4.46 -11.60 11.51
N ILE A 141 5.12 -11.15 10.44
CA ILE A 141 6.10 -10.05 10.50
C ILE A 141 5.45 -8.78 11.07
N VAL A 142 4.30 -8.39 10.57
CA VAL A 142 3.67 -7.13 10.98
C VAL A 142 3.09 -7.22 12.39
N ASN A 143 2.53 -8.36 12.79
CA ASN A 143 1.97 -8.53 14.14
C ASN A 143 3.05 -8.73 15.22
N ASP A 144 4.16 -9.43 14.91
CA ASP A 144 5.19 -9.76 15.89
C ASP A 144 6.16 -8.60 16.15
N ASN A 145 6.40 -7.73 15.15
CA ASN A 145 7.45 -6.71 15.24
C ASN A 145 6.95 -5.32 15.68
N ILE A 146 5.64 -5.11 15.83
CA ILE A 146 5.13 -3.75 16.03
C ILE A 146 4.03 -3.75 17.08
N ILE A 147 4.39 -3.26 18.27
CA ILE A 147 3.46 -2.93 19.34
C ILE A 147 2.98 -1.49 19.10
N CYS A 148 1.74 -1.40 18.67
CA CYS A 148 0.87 -0.27 18.95
C CYS A 148 0.12 -0.57 20.25
#